data_AF-A0A0C5VMA2-F1
#
_entry.id   AF-A0A0C5VMA2-F1
#
_cell.length_a   1.000
_cell.length_b   1.000
_cell.length_c   1.000
_cell.angle_alpha   90.00
_cell.angle_beta   90.00
_cell.angle_gamma   90.00
#
_symmetry.space_group_name_H-M   'P 1'
#
loop_
_entity.id
_entity.type
_entity.pdbx_description
1 polymer ?
#
loop_
_entity_poly.entity_id
_entity_poly.type
_entity_poly.pdbx_seq_one_letter_code
_entity_poly.pdbx_strand_id
1 'polypeptide(L)'
;MKASICTLIFSGTCALALTACGSDSSDAESPDATGSTKQGVFLSSVKGLHFKTATEEGLTGDNGQFSFNTDESVTFSIGGIELGTTTAAERVTPMDLFNITLPSTEVALNGELNTLYNLTDFDRVANIMLLLTSLDNDHNPDNGLDLSGWDTVLANAELDFNDNMGGFYYGTFSEFSDRYGIHKIDPATPLQFLYDAVGIVIPAHQKTVSISDSNNDGIADSKTTYTYTANGQLESEKSDNNNDGNDDNTSYYEYSSNGNITFTTSEYDEDKDGTIDKIYTQTYSYDVVGHLLSYQYTQDADADGQSDYVENYQYSYENGKLSQEDYSQDKNGDDISDKTYTKTYSYDNNGMLISSIINSDTNADGIVDDIRIYSYSYDEAGNMLTYSYSRDKDGDGSVDYQTLSTYTYDANGNTLTCKYEDDSDGDGKPGYIYFYNYIYDGDGNKLLEQYSTDKDGDGDIDTIKTQSYTYDENGNMLTQKGAEDNDNNGIVDVIYFYTYRYDAAGNQLSRDYEKDNGGDGSINYKWTYTYSYDNNGNQLTDEYARDDNGDGVIDYSYVYTYTYDDNGNQLSQLYSFDNNNDGAADSESLYTMQYDNVIENGLSYLLDRFFSQYYEEL
;
A
#
# COMPACT_ATOMS: atom_id res chain seq x y z
N MET A 1 -15.65 -33.81 -61.08
CA MET A 1 -16.68 -34.79 -60.64
C MET A 1 -17.79 -33.97 -60.00
N LYS A 2 -18.91 -33.68 -60.69
CA LYS A 2 -20.17 -34.46 -60.70
C LYS A 2 -20.59 -34.89 -59.28
N ALA A 3 -21.56 -34.18 -58.68
CA ALA A 3 -23.01 -34.54 -58.65
C ALA A 3 -23.33 -35.20 -57.28
N SER A 4 -24.47 -35.07 -56.58
CA SER A 4 -25.80 -34.52 -56.84
C SER A 4 -26.66 -34.59 -55.55
N ILE A 5 -27.59 -33.64 -55.37
CA ILE A 5 -29.04 -33.81 -55.04
C ILE A 5 -29.45 -34.47 -53.69
N CYS A 6 -30.26 -33.77 -52.86
CA CYS A 6 -31.72 -34.04 -52.74
C CYS A 6 -32.50 -33.01 -51.90
N THR A 7 -33.67 -32.65 -52.44
CA THR A 7 -34.70 -31.73 -51.95
C THR A 7 -35.80 -32.50 -51.22
N LEU A 8 -36.49 -31.90 -50.25
CA LEU A 8 -37.91 -32.21 -49.99
C LEU A 8 -38.70 -30.95 -49.65
N ILE A 9 -39.81 -30.79 -50.37
CA ILE A 9 -40.84 -29.75 -50.27
C ILE A 9 -42.06 -30.38 -49.60
N PHE A 10 -42.76 -29.64 -48.73
CA PHE A 10 -44.21 -29.80 -48.62
C PHE A 10 -44.91 -28.46 -48.39
N SER A 11 -45.88 -28.18 -49.25
CA SER A 11 -46.75 -27.01 -49.30
C SER A 11 -48.07 -27.27 -48.56
N GLY A 12 -48.70 -26.23 -48.00
CA GLY A 12 -50.09 -26.26 -47.54
C GLY A 12 -50.74 -24.87 -47.62
N THR A 13 -51.80 -24.77 -48.41
CA THR A 13 -52.43 -23.58 -49.03
C THR A 13 -53.67 -23.03 -48.28
N CYS A 14 -54.06 -21.78 -48.65
CA CYS A 14 -55.42 -21.18 -48.69
C CYS A 14 -56.11 -20.73 -47.38
N ALA A 15 -56.99 -19.71 -47.31
CA ALA A 15 -57.38 -18.58 -48.16
C ALA A 15 -58.42 -17.70 -47.41
N LEU A 16 -58.34 -16.37 -47.59
CA LEU A 16 -59.38 -15.32 -47.71
C LEU A 16 -60.67 -15.32 -46.84
N ALA A 17 -60.95 -14.18 -46.19
CA ALA A 17 -62.16 -13.37 -46.42
C ALA A 17 -62.07 -11.96 -45.78
N LEU A 18 -62.48 -10.95 -46.57
CA LEU A 18 -62.65 -9.55 -46.19
C LEU A 18 -63.85 -9.33 -45.24
N THR A 19 -63.78 -8.33 -44.37
CA THR A 19 -64.88 -7.37 -44.18
C THR A 19 -64.32 -5.96 -43.94
N ALA A 20 -64.88 -5.01 -44.67
CA ALA A 20 -64.68 -3.58 -44.51
C ALA A 20 -65.72 -3.03 -43.52
N CYS A 21 -65.30 -2.09 -42.68
CA CYS A 21 -66.19 -1.05 -42.14
C CYS A 21 -65.35 0.22 -41.96
N GLY A 22 -65.74 1.29 -42.62
CA GLY A 22 -65.06 2.58 -42.55
C GLY A 22 -65.63 3.50 -41.48
N SER A 23 -64.80 4.44 -41.02
CA SER A 23 -65.20 5.83 -40.75
C SER A 23 -63.96 6.69 -40.56
N ASP A 24 -63.80 7.68 -41.44
CA ASP A 24 -62.94 8.85 -41.23
C ASP A 24 -63.45 9.67 -40.04
N SER A 25 -62.57 9.99 -39.09
CA SER A 25 -62.59 11.28 -38.37
C SER A 25 -61.24 11.58 -37.69
N SER A 26 -60.57 12.59 -38.23
CA SER A 26 -59.60 13.54 -37.67
C SER A 26 -59.20 13.46 -36.18
N ASP A 27 -57.87 13.47 -35.99
CA ASP A 27 -57.05 14.17 -34.99
C ASP A 27 -57.24 13.89 -33.49
N ALA A 28 -56.29 13.14 -32.95
CA ALA A 28 -55.48 13.61 -31.82
C ALA A 28 -54.09 12.97 -31.93
N GLU A 29 -53.06 13.81 -32.05
CA GLU A 29 -51.66 13.43 -31.88
C GLU A 29 -51.48 12.67 -30.56
N SER A 30 -50.96 11.45 -30.64
CA SER A 30 -50.24 10.84 -29.52
C SER A 30 -48.78 11.19 -29.72
N PRO A 31 -48.08 11.78 -28.74
CA PRO A 31 -46.67 12.08 -28.87
C PRO A 31 -45.88 10.78 -29.00
N ASP A 32 -44.78 10.93 -29.74
CA ASP A 32 -43.77 9.95 -30.10
C ASP A 32 -43.47 8.91 -29.01
N ALA A 33 -43.21 7.70 -29.48
CA ALA A 33 -42.55 6.66 -28.69
C ALA A 33 -41.20 7.19 -28.20
N THR A 34 -41.14 7.47 -26.89
CA THR A 34 -39.91 7.65 -26.13
C THR A 34 -39.00 6.44 -26.33
N GLY A 35 -37.69 6.68 -26.35
CA GLY A 35 -36.64 5.71 -26.62
C GLY A 35 -36.84 4.37 -25.90
N SER A 36 -36.48 3.29 -26.59
CA SER A 36 -36.51 1.94 -26.03
C SER A 36 -35.56 1.85 -24.82
N THR A 37 -36.09 1.83 -23.61
CA THR A 37 -35.34 1.51 -22.39
C THR A 37 -34.62 0.18 -22.57
N LYS A 38 -33.30 0.20 -22.39
CA LYS A 38 -32.40 -0.96 -22.39
C LYS A 38 -32.01 -1.29 -20.95
N GLN A 39 -31.47 -2.49 -20.77
CA GLN A 39 -30.92 -2.95 -19.51
C GLN A 39 -29.42 -3.17 -19.68
N GLY A 40 -28.63 -2.64 -18.75
CA GLY A 40 -27.20 -2.86 -18.64
C GLY A 40 -26.88 -3.59 -17.35
N VAL A 41 -25.63 -4.04 -17.21
CA VAL A 41 -25.10 -4.66 -15.99
C VAL A 41 -23.76 -4.00 -15.64
N PHE A 42 -23.56 -3.65 -14.36
CA PHE A 42 -22.27 -3.15 -13.86
C PHE A 42 -21.38 -4.30 -13.37
N LEU A 43 -20.24 -4.48 -14.03
CA LEU A 43 -19.24 -5.55 -13.85
C LEU A 43 -19.82 -6.98 -13.97
N SER A 44 -20.55 -7.41 -12.94
CA SER A 44 -21.30 -8.67 -12.85
C SER A 44 -22.48 -8.49 -11.88
N SER A 45 -22.65 -9.34 -10.86
CA SER A 45 -23.66 -9.26 -9.81
C SER A 45 -23.26 -8.28 -8.71
N VAL A 46 -23.25 -6.98 -9.01
CA VAL A 46 -23.04 -5.90 -8.00
C VAL A 46 -24.38 -5.27 -7.64
N LYS A 47 -24.98 -5.72 -6.54
CA LYS A 47 -26.30 -5.29 -6.08
C LYS A 47 -26.19 -4.08 -5.14
N GLY A 48 -27.10 -3.12 -5.28
CA GLY A 48 -27.21 -1.99 -4.34
C GLY A 48 -26.36 -0.76 -4.68
N LEU A 49 -25.72 -0.73 -5.85
CA LEU A 49 -24.98 0.44 -6.34
C LEU A 49 -25.95 1.46 -6.95
N HIS A 50 -25.83 2.74 -6.62
CA HIS A 50 -26.68 3.77 -7.22
C HIS A 50 -26.23 4.08 -8.64
N PHE A 51 -27.18 4.18 -9.57
CA PHE A 51 -26.95 4.61 -10.94
C PHE A 51 -27.85 5.81 -11.28
N LYS A 52 -27.34 6.70 -12.13
CA LYS A 52 -28.09 7.86 -12.63
C LYS A 52 -27.79 8.11 -14.10
N THR A 53 -28.83 8.16 -14.92
CA THR A 53 -28.78 8.61 -16.32
C THR A 53 -29.58 9.90 -16.49
N ALA A 54 -29.69 10.39 -17.73
CA ALA A 54 -30.53 11.54 -18.03
C ALA A 54 -32.03 11.28 -17.78
N THR A 55 -32.48 10.01 -17.85
CA THR A 55 -33.90 9.65 -17.73
C THR A 55 -34.24 8.70 -16.59
N GLU A 56 -33.27 7.94 -16.08
CA GLU A 56 -33.49 6.90 -15.08
C GLU A 56 -32.53 7.08 -13.90
N GLU A 57 -32.95 6.71 -12.70
CA GLU A 57 -32.09 6.63 -11.52
C GLU A 57 -32.60 5.52 -10.58
N GLY A 58 -31.70 4.93 -9.79
CA GLY A 58 -32.07 3.88 -8.85
C GLY A 58 -30.87 3.09 -8.35
N LEU A 59 -31.13 1.94 -7.75
CA LEU A 59 -30.10 0.99 -7.32
C LEU A 59 -30.01 -0.17 -8.32
N THR A 60 -28.80 -0.69 -8.53
CA THR A 60 -28.58 -1.93 -9.27
C THR A 60 -29.27 -3.09 -8.56
N GLY A 61 -29.89 -3.98 -9.34
CA GLY A 61 -30.59 -5.15 -8.79
C GLY A 61 -29.64 -6.33 -8.47
N ASP A 62 -30.23 -7.48 -8.11
CA ASP A 62 -29.49 -8.67 -7.63
C ASP A 62 -28.41 -9.21 -8.59
N ASN A 63 -28.51 -8.92 -9.90
CA ASN A 63 -27.52 -9.32 -10.90
C ASN A 63 -26.77 -8.10 -11.48
N GLY A 64 -26.69 -7.00 -10.72
CA GLY A 64 -26.01 -5.76 -11.14
C GLY A 64 -26.73 -4.95 -12.21
N GLN A 65 -28.00 -5.26 -12.48
CA GLN A 65 -28.73 -4.66 -13.60
C GLN A 65 -29.18 -3.22 -13.32
N PHE A 66 -29.06 -2.35 -14.32
CA PHE A 66 -29.56 -0.97 -14.34
C PHE A 66 -30.30 -0.66 -15.66
N SER A 67 -31.11 0.40 -15.68
CA SER A 67 -31.90 0.78 -16.87
C SER A 67 -31.37 2.08 -17.49
N PHE A 68 -31.37 2.17 -18.82
CA PHE A 68 -30.87 3.35 -19.55
C PHE A 68 -31.51 3.47 -20.94
N ASN A 69 -31.46 4.67 -21.55
CA ASN A 69 -31.77 4.85 -22.97
C ASN A 69 -30.48 4.93 -23.82
N THR A 70 -30.61 4.64 -25.11
CA THR A 70 -29.45 4.64 -26.03
C THR A 70 -28.79 6.02 -26.09
N ASP A 71 -27.45 6.05 -26.11
CA ASP A 71 -26.61 7.25 -26.14
C ASP A 71 -26.63 8.11 -24.87
N GLU A 72 -27.18 7.61 -23.76
CA GLU A 72 -27.07 8.26 -22.45
C GLU A 72 -25.72 7.98 -21.79
N SER A 73 -25.31 8.90 -20.92
CA SER A 73 -24.28 8.63 -19.91
C SER A 73 -24.91 8.04 -18.65
N VAL A 74 -24.14 7.26 -17.90
CA VAL A 74 -24.49 6.72 -16.60
C VAL A 74 -23.39 7.09 -15.60
N THR A 75 -23.80 7.64 -14.45
CA THR A 75 -22.96 7.87 -13.28
C THR A 75 -23.26 6.81 -12.24
N PHE A 76 -22.22 6.20 -11.68
CA PHE A 76 -22.34 5.24 -10.57
C PHE A 76 -21.83 5.83 -9.26
N SER A 77 -22.54 5.56 -8.17
CA SER A 77 -22.19 6.05 -6.83
C SER A 77 -22.63 5.07 -5.73
N ILE A 78 -22.03 5.17 -4.54
CA ILE A 78 -22.49 4.50 -3.32
C ILE A 78 -22.57 5.53 -2.18
N GLY A 79 -23.79 5.81 -1.72
CA GLY A 79 -24.04 6.94 -0.82
C GLY A 79 -23.64 8.27 -1.46
N GLY A 80 -22.77 9.03 -0.77
CA GLY A 80 -22.21 10.30 -1.24
C GLY A 80 -20.98 10.15 -2.15
N ILE A 81 -20.46 8.94 -2.33
CA ILE A 81 -19.22 8.67 -3.05
C ILE A 81 -19.53 8.40 -4.52
N GLU A 82 -19.10 9.29 -5.41
CA GLU A 82 -19.14 9.07 -6.86
C GLU A 82 -17.98 8.19 -7.30
N LEU A 83 -18.27 7.10 -8.01
CA LEU A 83 -17.24 6.21 -8.57
C LEU A 83 -16.76 6.68 -9.94
N GLY A 84 -17.65 7.32 -10.71
CA GLY A 84 -17.35 7.86 -12.02
C GLY A 84 -18.54 7.83 -12.98
N THR A 85 -18.31 8.36 -14.18
CA THR A 85 -19.32 8.51 -15.23
C THR A 85 -18.80 8.00 -16.56
N THR A 86 -19.63 7.24 -17.29
CA THR A 86 -19.29 6.74 -18.63
C THR A 86 -20.51 6.68 -19.56
N THR A 87 -20.33 6.22 -20.79
CA THR A 87 -21.44 5.96 -21.72
C THR A 87 -22.19 4.71 -21.28
N ALA A 88 -23.51 4.80 -21.13
CA ALA A 88 -24.34 3.67 -20.73
C ALA A 88 -24.35 2.58 -21.83
N ALA A 89 -24.10 1.34 -21.42
CA ALA A 89 -23.98 0.19 -22.30
C ALA A 89 -24.60 -1.07 -21.66
N GLU A 90 -24.76 -2.14 -22.45
CA GLU A 90 -25.29 -3.43 -21.97
C GLU A 90 -24.38 -4.06 -20.90
N ARG A 91 -23.09 -3.75 -20.91
CA ARG A 91 -22.12 -4.06 -19.86
C ARG A 91 -21.26 -2.83 -19.64
N VAL A 92 -21.19 -2.37 -18.39
CA VAL A 92 -20.29 -1.31 -17.94
C VAL A 92 -19.41 -1.92 -16.86
N THR A 93 -18.13 -1.59 -16.83
CA THR A 93 -17.15 -2.06 -15.86
C THR A 93 -16.45 -0.85 -15.22
N PRO A 94 -15.76 -1.02 -14.09
CA PRO A 94 -14.94 0.05 -13.52
C PRO A 94 -13.96 0.65 -14.53
N MET A 95 -13.40 -0.16 -15.43
CA MET A 95 -12.48 0.31 -16.48
C MET A 95 -13.14 1.28 -17.46
N ASP A 96 -14.44 1.11 -17.73
CA ASP A 96 -15.18 2.02 -18.62
C ASP A 96 -15.35 3.42 -18.00
N LEU A 97 -15.24 3.55 -16.68
CA LEU A 97 -15.30 4.85 -15.97
C LEU A 97 -14.05 5.70 -16.25
N PHE A 98 -12.91 5.06 -16.49
CA PHE A 98 -11.63 5.72 -16.80
C PHE A 98 -11.15 5.48 -18.23
N ASN A 99 -11.92 4.73 -19.03
CA ASN A 99 -11.59 4.38 -20.41
C ASN A 99 -10.22 3.68 -20.54
N ILE A 100 -9.95 2.73 -19.64
CA ILE A 100 -8.72 1.91 -19.65
C ILE A 100 -8.98 0.47 -20.10
N THR A 101 -7.90 -0.26 -20.40
CA THR A 101 -7.92 -1.72 -20.54
C THR A 101 -7.01 -2.28 -19.46
N LEU A 102 -7.46 -3.30 -18.73
CA LEU A 102 -6.62 -3.93 -17.72
C LEU A 102 -5.37 -4.55 -18.36
N PRO A 103 -4.20 -4.43 -17.70
CA PRO A 103 -3.03 -5.21 -18.08
C PRO A 103 -3.37 -6.69 -18.20
N SER A 104 -2.96 -7.33 -19.29
CA SER A 104 -3.24 -8.75 -19.54
C SER A 104 -1.98 -9.62 -19.63
N THR A 105 -0.84 -9.06 -19.25
CA THR A 105 0.48 -9.70 -19.25
C THR A 105 1.26 -9.25 -18.04
N GLU A 106 2.16 -10.09 -17.54
CA GLU A 106 3.02 -9.77 -16.38
C GLU A 106 3.77 -8.45 -16.54
N VAL A 107 4.41 -8.21 -17.69
CA VAL A 107 5.16 -6.96 -17.95
C VAL A 107 4.28 -5.71 -17.87
N ALA A 108 3.05 -5.79 -18.37
CA ALA A 108 2.12 -4.67 -18.36
C ALA A 108 1.60 -4.41 -16.94
N LEU A 109 1.34 -5.47 -16.17
CA LEU A 109 0.92 -5.33 -14.78
C LEU A 109 2.06 -4.82 -13.90
N ASN A 110 3.27 -5.36 -14.04
CA ASN A 110 4.46 -4.85 -13.36
C ASN A 110 4.71 -3.37 -13.68
N GLY A 111 4.43 -2.93 -14.92
CA GLY A 111 4.48 -1.52 -15.29
C GLY A 111 3.54 -0.64 -14.46
N GLU A 112 2.31 -1.08 -14.22
CA GLU A 112 1.34 -0.38 -13.35
C GLU A 112 1.67 -0.51 -11.85
N LEU A 113 2.31 -1.61 -11.42
CA LEU A 113 2.66 -1.83 -10.00
C LEU A 113 3.97 -1.13 -9.61
N ASN A 114 4.89 -0.88 -10.55
CA ASN A 114 6.19 -0.26 -10.27
C ASN A 114 6.11 1.28 -10.18
N THR A 115 4.95 1.88 -10.43
CA THR A 115 4.72 3.32 -10.32
C THR A 115 4.34 3.72 -8.89
N LEU A 116 5.12 3.30 -7.89
CA LEU A 116 4.83 3.47 -6.44
C LEU A 116 4.41 4.90 -6.03
N TYR A 117 4.84 5.92 -6.76
CA TYR A 117 4.54 7.33 -6.48
C TYR A 117 3.73 8.04 -7.56
N ASN A 118 3.38 7.38 -8.67
CA ASN A 118 2.59 7.99 -9.74
C ASN A 118 1.18 7.40 -9.76
N LEU A 119 0.18 8.27 -9.67
CA LEU A 119 -1.22 7.91 -9.81
C LEU A 119 -1.55 7.56 -11.27
N THR A 120 -2.05 6.35 -11.52
CA THR A 120 -2.60 5.95 -12.81
C THR A 120 -4.11 5.70 -12.73
N ASP A 121 -4.76 5.60 -13.90
CA ASP A 121 -6.17 5.21 -13.94
C ASP A 121 -6.38 3.74 -13.51
N PHE A 122 -5.32 2.90 -13.54
CA PHE A 122 -5.36 1.56 -12.98
C PHE A 122 -5.49 1.60 -11.46
N ASP A 123 -4.75 2.49 -10.77
CA ASP A 123 -4.89 2.71 -9.33
C ASP A 123 -6.33 3.10 -8.96
N ARG A 124 -6.92 4.06 -9.68
CA ARG A 124 -8.31 4.49 -9.44
C ARG A 124 -9.31 3.34 -9.55
N VAL A 125 -9.14 2.49 -10.56
CA VAL A 125 -9.95 1.27 -10.72
C VAL A 125 -9.72 0.30 -9.56
N ALA A 126 -8.47 0.07 -9.15
CA ALA A 126 -8.14 -0.79 -8.03
C ALA A 126 -8.75 -0.28 -6.71
N ASN A 127 -8.65 1.03 -6.45
CA ASN A 127 -9.17 1.70 -5.27
C ASN A 127 -10.71 1.64 -5.21
N ILE A 128 -11.40 1.83 -6.33
CA ILE A 128 -12.86 1.62 -6.42
C ILE A 128 -13.19 0.16 -6.11
N MET A 129 -12.45 -0.79 -6.68
CA MET A 129 -12.69 -2.21 -6.41
C MET A 129 -12.46 -2.54 -4.94
N LEU A 130 -11.44 -1.97 -4.30
CA LEU A 130 -11.18 -2.14 -2.87
C LEU A 130 -12.38 -1.67 -2.05
N LEU A 131 -12.93 -0.48 -2.34
CA LEU A 131 -14.14 -0.01 -1.69
C LEU A 131 -15.29 -1.00 -1.88
N LEU A 132 -15.63 -1.34 -3.13
CA LEU A 132 -16.81 -2.15 -3.43
C LEU A 132 -16.75 -3.55 -2.82
N THR A 133 -15.59 -4.21 -2.89
CA THR A 133 -15.40 -5.55 -2.32
C THR A 133 -15.38 -5.54 -0.80
N SER A 134 -14.85 -4.48 -0.17
CA SER A 134 -14.88 -4.34 1.29
C SER A 134 -16.28 -4.03 1.85
N LEU A 135 -17.17 -3.46 1.02
CA LEU A 135 -18.57 -3.19 1.37
C LEU A 135 -19.48 -4.41 1.18
N ASP A 136 -18.96 -5.54 0.69
CA ASP A 136 -19.77 -6.74 0.47
C ASP A 136 -20.29 -7.32 1.79
N ASN A 137 -21.61 -7.42 1.96
CA ASN A 137 -22.22 -7.74 3.26
C ASN A 137 -21.90 -9.15 3.78
N ASP A 138 -21.52 -10.10 2.91
CA ASP A 138 -21.14 -11.46 3.31
C ASP A 138 -19.63 -11.73 3.21
N HIS A 139 -18.85 -10.70 2.86
CA HIS A 139 -17.39 -10.73 2.69
C HIS A 139 -16.92 -11.87 1.76
N ASN A 140 -17.70 -12.21 0.74
CA ASN A 140 -17.40 -13.29 -0.18
C ASN A 140 -17.68 -12.90 -1.64
N PRO A 141 -16.70 -12.26 -2.31
CA PRO A 141 -16.87 -11.75 -3.66
C PRO A 141 -17.14 -12.83 -4.71
N ASP A 142 -16.79 -14.11 -4.45
CA ASP A 142 -17.01 -15.22 -5.38
C ASP A 142 -18.49 -15.43 -5.73
N ASN A 143 -19.41 -14.96 -4.89
CA ASN A 143 -20.85 -15.11 -5.09
C ASN A 143 -21.55 -13.84 -5.62
N GLY A 144 -20.79 -12.77 -5.90
CA GLY A 144 -21.29 -11.44 -6.21
C GLY A 144 -21.00 -10.46 -5.07
N LEU A 145 -21.38 -9.19 -5.26
CA LEU A 145 -21.26 -8.16 -4.23
C LEU A 145 -22.66 -7.69 -3.82
N ASP A 146 -23.03 -7.88 -2.55
CA ASP A 146 -24.27 -7.35 -1.97
C ASP A 146 -23.97 -6.09 -1.15
N LEU A 147 -24.17 -4.93 -1.76
CA LEU A 147 -23.91 -3.61 -1.15
C LEU A 147 -25.16 -3.02 -0.48
N SER A 148 -26.22 -3.82 -0.28
CA SER A 148 -27.50 -3.32 0.24
C SER A 148 -27.33 -2.59 1.57
N GLY A 149 -27.85 -1.36 1.65
CA GLY A 149 -27.86 -0.54 2.85
C GLY A 149 -26.67 0.41 2.98
N TRP A 150 -25.55 0.16 2.29
CA TRP A 150 -24.39 1.04 2.31
C TRP A 150 -24.66 2.40 1.66
N ASP A 151 -25.62 2.48 0.72
CA ASP A 151 -26.09 3.75 0.16
C ASP A 151 -26.61 4.72 1.24
N THR A 152 -27.23 4.17 2.29
CA THR A 152 -27.74 4.96 3.41
C THR A 152 -26.64 5.27 4.43
N VAL A 153 -25.78 4.29 4.73
CA VAL A 153 -24.66 4.46 5.69
C VAL A 153 -23.67 5.50 5.19
N LEU A 154 -23.35 5.49 3.89
CA LEU A 154 -22.37 6.34 3.27
C LEU A 154 -22.97 7.62 2.65
N ALA A 155 -24.21 7.99 2.99
CA ALA A 155 -24.94 9.06 2.31
C ALA A 155 -24.24 10.44 2.30
N ASN A 156 -23.41 10.73 3.31
CA ASN A 156 -22.60 11.96 3.40
C ASN A 156 -21.10 11.66 3.39
N ALA A 157 -20.71 10.46 2.95
CA ALA A 157 -19.32 10.07 2.86
C ALA A 157 -18.70 10.65 1.60
N GLU A 158 -17.45 11.08 1.72
CA GLU A 158 -16.57 11.43 0.60
C GLU A 158 -15.34 10.52 0.69
N LEU A 159 -14.85 10.09 -0.46
CA LEU A 159 -13.66 9.26 -0.57
C LEU A 159 -12.98 9.62 -1.89
N ASP A 160 -11.72 10.03 -1.81
CA ASP A 160 -10.91 10.34 -2.98
C ASP A 160 -10.16 9.08 -3.43
N PHE A 161 -10.32 8.72 -4.70
CA PHE A 161 -9.62 7.58 -5.30
C PHE A 161 -8.30 7.97 -5.96
N ASN A 162 -7.91 9.25 -5.92
CA ASN A 162 -6.68 9.80 -6.51
C ASN A 162 -5.44 9.57 -5.63
N ASP A 163 -5.24 8.33 -5.22
CA ASP A 163 -4.06 7.90 -4.49
C ASP A 163 -3.52 6.62 -5.14
N ASN A 164 -2.21 6.40 -5.06
CA ASN A 164 -1.63 5.15 -5.55
C ASN A 164 -2.18 3.98 -4.73
N MET A 165 -2.24 2.78 -5.31
CA MET A 165 -2.93 1.66 -4.68
C MET A 165 -2.45 1.31 -3.26
N GLY A 166 -1.14 1.42 -2.99
CA GLY A 166 -0.55 1.18 -1.66
C GLY A 166 -0.93 2.28 -0.66
N GLY A 167 -0.75 3.54 -1.05
CA GLY A 167 -1.11 4.71 -0.25
C GLY A 167 -2.59 4.76 0.08
N PHE A 168 -3.43 4.42 -0.90
CA PHE A 168 -4.86 4.33 -0.70
C PHE A 168 -5.20 3.23 0.31
N TYR A 169 -4.70 2.01 0.15
CA TYR A 169 -5.02 0.90 1.05
C TYR A 169 -4.57 1.17 2.50
N TYR A 170 -3.31 1.56 2.70
CA TYR A 170 -2.71 1.73 4.03
C TYR A 170 -3.03 3.07 4.71
N GLY A 171 -3.34 4.11 3.92
CA GLY A 171 -3.71 5.44 4.39
C GLY A 171 -5.19 5.73 4.21
N THR A 172 -5.56 6.28 3.05
CA THR A 172 -6.88 6.86 2.77
C THR A 172 -8.05 5.92 3.07
N PHE A 173 -8.00 4.69 2.56
CA PHE A 173 -9.01 3.65 2.78
C PHE A 173 -8.94 3.07 4.19
N SER A 174 -7.75 2.96 4.77
CA SER A 174 -7.57 2.48 6.15
C SER A 174 -8.34 3.36 7.13
N GLU A 175 -8.18 4.68 7.02
CA GLU A 175 -8.91 5.65 7.84
C GLU A 175 -10.42 5.66 7.54
N PHE A 176 -10.78 5.60 6.25
CA PHE A 176 -12.17 5.56 5.81
C PHE A 176 -12.91 4.32 6.35
N SER A 177 -12.29 3.15 6.25
CA SER A 177 -12.89 1.89 6.71
C SER A 177 -13.04 1.86 8.23
N ASP A 178 -12.07 2.38 8.98
CA ASP A 178 -12.18 2.51 10.45
C ASP A 178 -13.32 3.47 10.84
N ARG A 179 -13.51 4.57 10.10
CA ARG A 179 -14.59 5.55 10.32
C ARG A 179 -15.99 4.97 10.14
N TYR A 180 -16.18 4.13 9.12
CA TYR A 180 -17.49 3.57 8.77
C TYR A 180 -17.70 2.12 9.24
N GLY A 181 -16.73 1.54 9.95
CA GLY A 181 -16.78 0.16 10.43
C GLY A 181 -16.80 -0.86 9.29
N ILE A 182 -16.11 -0.56 8.19
CA ILE A 182 -15.99 -1.43 7.02
C ILE A 182 -14.92 -2.50 7.30
N HIS A 183 -15.19 -3.73 6.89
CA HIS A 183 -14.24 -4.82 7.03
C HIS A 183 -13.07 -4.64 6.06
N LYS A 184 -11.84 -4.53 6.58
CA LYS A 184 -10.63 -4.53 5.76
C LYS A 184 -10.39 -5.94 5.23
N ILE A 185 -10.26 -6.07 3.91
CA ILE A 185 -9.93 -7.32 3.24
C ILE A 185 -8.48 -7.31 2.80
N ASP A 186 -7.95 -8.48 2.45
CA ASP A 186 -6.63 -8.59 1.85
C ASP A 186 -6.52 -7.69 0.59
N PRO A 187 -5.44 -6.90 0.46
CA PRO A 187 -5.34 -5.87 -0.57
C PRO A 187 -5.24 -6.42 -2.00
N ALA A 188 -4.88 -7.69 -2.19
CA ALA A 188 -4.85 -8.33 -3.51
C ALA A 188 -6.25 -8.82 -3.95
N THR A 189 -7.13 -9.13 -2.99
CA THR A 189 -8.48 -9.68 -3.24
C THR A 189 -9.34 -8.85 -4.22
N PRO A 190 -9.41 -7.50 -4.13
CA PRO A 190 -10.24 -6.71 -5.03
C PRO A 190 -9.89 -6.87 -6.51
N LEU A 191 -8.59 -6.88 -6.81
CA LEU A 191 -8.10 -7.01 -8.18
C LEU A 191 -8.21 -8.46 -8.67
N GLN A 192 -8.00 -9.46 -7.81
CA GLN A 192 -8.27 -10.85 -8.16
C GLN A 192 -9.72 -11.03 -8.62
N PHE A 193 -10.68 -10.54 -7.84
CA PHE A 193 -12.10 -10.58 -8.20
C PHE A 193 -12.37 -9.86 -9.53
N LEU A 194 -11.79 -8.67 -9.74
CA LEU A 194 -11.97 -7.91 -10.98
C LEU A 194 -11.46 -8.70 -12.20
N TYR A 195 -10.25 -9.25 -12.12
CA TYR A 195 -9.61 -10.00 -13.19
C TYR A 195 -10.37 -11.28 -13.52
N ASP A 196 -10.86 -12.01 -12.51
CA ASP A 196 -11.70 -13.19 -12.69
C ASP A 196 -13.05 -12.82 -13.35
N ALA A 197 -13.68 -11.72 -12.93
CA ALA A 197 -14.95 -11.24 -13.49
C ALA A 197 -14.86 -10.83 -14.98
N VAL A 198 -13.65 -10.48 -15.46
CA VAL A 198 -13.38 -10.19 -16.88
C VAL A 198 -12.69 -11.33 -17.62
N GLY A 199 -12.26 -12.38 -16.90
CA GLY A 199 -11.61 -13.57 -17.46
C GLY A 199 -10.19 -13.33 -17.97
N ILE A 200 -9.44 -12.45 -17.31
CA ILE A 200 -8.01 -12.23 -17.60
C ILE A 200 -7.19 -13.08 -16.64
N VAL A 201 -6.27 -13.87 -17.19
CA VAL A 201 -5.32 -14.68 -16.42
C VAL A 201 -3.91 -14.19 -16.75
N ILE A 202 -3.14 -13.84 -15.73
CA ILE A 202 -1.76 -13.38 -15.86
C ILE A 202 -0.83 -14.46 -15.29
N PRO A 203 0.10 -15.01 -16.08
CA PRO A 203 1.16 -15.83 -15.52
C PRO A 203 2.16 -14.94 -14.77
N ALA A 204 2.83 -15.49 -13.76
CA ALA A 204 3.93 -14.81 -13.09
C ALA A 204 5.17 -15.70 -13.04
N HIS A 205 6.34 -15.08 -13.18
CA HIS A 205 7.62 -15.76 -13.06
C HIS A 205 8.26 -15.42 -11.72
N GLN A 206 8.55 -16.45 -10.92
CA GLN A 206 9.12 -16.29 -9.59
C GLN A 206 10.63 -16.45 -9.61
N LYS A 207 11.33 -15.60 -8.84
CA LYS A 207 12.79 -15.64 -8.71
C LYS A 207 13.24 -16.97 -8.11
N THR A 208 14.01 -17.76 -8.85
CA THR A 208 14.53 -19.07 -8.39
C THR A 208 15.96 -18.99 -7.90
N VAL A 209 16.74 -18.03 -8.39
CA VAL A 209 18.14 -17.85 -8.02
C VAL A 209 18.49 -16.37 -7.97
N SER A 210 19.34 -16.00 -7.02
CA SER A 210 20.10 -14.76 -7.09
C SER A 210 21.58 -14.98 -6.79
N ILE A 211 22.43 -14.22 -7.44
CA ILE A 211 23.89 -14.33 -7.34
C ILE A 211 24.49 -12.94 -7.17
N SER A 212 25.45 -12.79 -6.26
CA SER A 212 26.25 -11.57 -6.10
C SER A 212 27.71 -11.83 -6.48
N ASP A 213 28.28 -10.91 -7.24
CA ASP A 213 29.70 -10.80 -7.57
C ASP A 213 30.13 -9.37 -7.18
N SER A 214 30.70 -9.22 -5.99
CA SER A 214 30.92 -7.94 -5.31
C SER A 214 32.09 -7.14 -5.86
N ASN A 215 32.95 -7.79 -6.66
CA ASN A 215 34.11 -7.17 -7.31
C ASN A 215 34.02 -7.24 -8.85
N ASN A 216 32.93 -7.80 -9.38
CA ASN A 216 32.66 -8.01 -10.79
C ASN A 216 33.81 -8.71 -11.54
N ASP A 217 34.48 -9.67 -10.88
CA ASP A 217 35.63 -10.40 -11.47
C ASP A 217 35.21 -11.62 -12.31
N GLY A 218 33.90 -11.90 -12.35
CA GLY A 218 33.28 -13.02 -13.07
C GLY A 218 33.17 -14.29 -12.23
N ILE A 219 33.55 -14.24 -10.95
CA ILE A 219 33.37 -15.31 -9.97
C ILE A 219 32.35 -14.83 -8.94
N ALA A 220 31.23 -15.54 -8.86
CA ALA A 220 30.20 -15.26 -7.87
C ALA A 220 30.73 -15.48 -6.44
N ASP A 221 30.54 -14.49 -5.58
CA ASP A 221 30.87 -14.51 -4.15
C ASP A 221 29.78 -15.19 -3.34
N SER A 222 28.52 -14.99 -3.70
CA SER A 222 27.38 -15.58 -3.00
C SER A 222 26.25 -15.98 -3.94
N LYS A 223 25.44 -16.92 -3.47
CA LYS A 223 24.29 -17.44 -4.19
C LYS A 223 23.15 -17.73 -3.22
N THR A 224 21.94 -17.32 -3.60
CA THR A 224 20.70 -17.71 -2.94
C THR A 224 19.80 -18.46 -3.92
N THR A 225 19.16 -19.53 -3.46
CA THR A 225 18.22 -20.35 -4.24
C THR A 225 16.87 -20.39 -3.54
N TYR A 226 15.79 -20.31 -4.32
CA TYR A 226 14.41 -20.30 -3.84
C TYR A 226 13.65 -21.50 -4.43
N THR A 227 12.85 -22.17 -3.60
CA THR A 227 11.90 -23.20 -4.04
C THR A 227 10.48 -22.83 -3.65
N TYR A 228 9.52 -23.30 -4.43
CA TYR A 228 8.12 -22.93 -4.28
C TYR A 228 7.22 -24.17 -4.26
N THR A 229 6.11 -24.07 -3.54
CA THR A 229 5.05 -25.07 -3.56
C THR A 229 4.34 -25.06 -4.91
N ALA A 230 3.50 -26.07 -5.18
CA ALA A 230 2.70 -26.13 -6.41
C ALA A 230 1.72 -24.96 -6.59
N ASN A 231 1.36 -24.27 -5.50
CA ASN A 231 0.49 -23.10 -5.51
C ASN A 231 1.28 -21.78 -5.59
N GLY A 232 2.62 -21.84 -5.71
CA GLY A 232 3.47 -20.66 -5.85
C GLY A 232 3.89 -20.00 -4.54
N GLN A 233 3.64 -20.61 -3.38
CA GLN A 233 4.10 -20.08 -2.09
C GLN A 233 5.57 -20.46 -1.87
N LEU A 234 6.37 -19.58 -1.26
CA LEU A 234 7.80 -19.86 -0.98
C LEU A 234 7.90 -21.05 -0.02
N GLU A 235 8.58 -22.12 -0.43
CA GLU A 235 8.74 -23.33 0.38
C GLU A 235 10.09 -23.33 1.11
N SER A 236 11.15 -22.91 0.43
CA SER A 236 12.46 -22.74 1.05
C SER A 236 13.32 -21.66 0.38
N GLU A 237 14.23 -21.09 1.16
CA GLU A 237 15.28 -20.19 0.73
C GLU A 237 16.62 -20.70 1.28
N LYS A 238 17.65 -20.75 0.42
CA LYS A 238 18.97 -21.30 0.73
C LYS A 238 20.04 -20.32 0.31
N SER A 239 20.87 -19.85 1.23
CA SER A 239 21.93 -18.89 0.97
C SER A 239 23.30 -19.49 1.26
N ASP A 240 24.18 -19.42 0.27
CA ASP A 240 25.60 -19.76 0.32
C ASP A 240 26.37 -18.44 0.12
N ASN A 241 26.88 -17.86 1.21
CA ASN A 241 27.46 -16.50 1.18
C ASN A 241 28.94 -16.46 0.79
N ASN A 242 29.60 -17.63 0.67
CA ASN A 242 30.96 -17.73 0.13
C ASN A 242 31.02 -18.54 -1.18
N ASN A 243 29.85 -18.97 -1.67
CA ASN A 243 29.64 -19.75 -2.88
C ASN A 243 30.54 -21.00 -2.92
N ASP A 244 30.76 -21.64 -1.77
CA ASP A 244 31.62 -22.83 -1.64
C ASP A 244 30.89 -24.16 -1.93
N GLY A 245 29.56 -24.08 -2.10
CA GLY A 245 28.69 -25.19 -2.40
C GLY A 245 27.94 -25.76 -1.19
N ASN A 246 28.16 -25.23 0.02
CA ASN A 246 27.34 -25.52 1.19
C ASN A 246 26.46 -24.31 1.53
N ASP A 247 25.20 -24.58 1.89
CA ASP A 247 24.26 -23.53 2.27
C ASP A 247 24.62 -23.06 3.70
N ASP A 248 25.05 -21.80 3.87
CA ASP A 248 25.31 -21.17 5.18
C ASP A 248 24.01 -20.94 5.97
N ASN A 249 22.90 -20.74 5.26
CA ASN A 249 21.58 -20.55 5.82
C ASN A 249 20.54 -21.26 4.97
N THR A 250 19.65 -22.02 5.62
CA THR A 250 18.44 -22.53 4.98
C THR A 250 17.20 -22.16 5.80
N SER A 251 16.21 -21.56 5.15
CA SER A 251 14.91 -21.25 5.73
C SER A 251 13.79 -22.04 5.05
N TYR A 252 12.83 -22.54 5.83
CA TYR A 252 11.66 -23.29 5.36
C TYR A 252 10.37 -22.66 5.86
N TYR A 253 9.31 -22.79 5.06
CA TYR A 253 8.02 -22.16 5.32
C TYR A 253 6.87 -23.15 5.11
N GLU A 254 5.93 -23.19 6.06
CA GLU A 254 4.69 -23.96 5.95
C GLU A 254 3.48 -23.04 6.07
N TYR A 255 2.40 -23.41 5.37
CA TYR A 255 1.19 -22.62 5.25
C TYR A 255 -0.05 -23.44 5.59
N SER A 256 -1.05 -22.76 6.14
CA SER A 256 -2.41 -23.27 6.27
C SER A 256 -3.09 -23.44 4.91
N SER A 257 -4.25 -24.11 4.90
CA SER A 257 -5.08 -24.25 3.68
C SER A 257 -5.56 -22.92 3.11
N ASN A 258 -5.59 -21.86 3.92
CA ASN A 258 -6.06 -20.54 3.53
C ASN A 258 -4.88 -19.62 3.13
N GLY A 259 -3.66 -20.15 3.06
CA GLY A 259 -2.49 -19.39 2.60
C GLY A 259 -1.67 -18.71 3.70
N ASN A 260 -2.16 -18.63 4.94
CA ASN A 260 -1.41 -18.02 6.05
C ASN A 260 -0.21 -18.89 6.48
N ILE A 261 0.95 -18.27 6.75
CA ILE A 261 2.13 -18.94 7.31
C ILE A 261 1.78 -19.50 8.69
N THR A 262 2.02 -20.79 8.91
CA THR A 262 1.82 -21.47 10.20
C THR A 262 3.11 -21.83 10.90
N PHE A 263 4.20 -21.95 10.15
CA PHE A 263 5.50 -22.36 10.69
C PHE A 263 6.63 -21.83 9.80
N THR A 264 7.69 -21.34 10.41
CA THR A 264 8.96 -21.08 9.74
C THR A 264 10.10 -21.64 10.58
N THR A 265 11.16 -22.09 9.91
CA THR A 265 12.41 -22.45 10.58
C THR A 265 13.59 -22.03 9.74
N SER A 266 14.62 -21.49 10.40
CA SER A 266 15.86 -21.04 9.76
C SER A 266 17.05 -21.69 10.47
N GLU A 267 17.84 -22.43 9.71
CA GLU A 267 19.03 -23.16 10.12
C GLU A 267 20.26 -22.38 9.64
N TYR A 268 21.25 -22.18 10.50
CA TYR A 268 22.48 -21.43 10.22
C TYR A 268 23.71 -22.29 10.50
N ASP A 269 24.65 -22.27 9.56
CA ASP A 269 26.02 -22.80 9.67
C ASP A 269 26.96 -21.58 9.69
N GLU A 270 27.32 -21.12 10.89
CA GLU A 270 28.08 -19.87 11.08
C GLU A 270 29.57 -20.08 10.76
N ASP A 271 30.10 -21.28 11.01
CA ASP A 271 31.50 -21.61 10.77
C ASP A 271 31.77 -22.24 9.39
N LYS A 272 30.71 -22.53 8.64
CA LYS A 272 30.69 -23.01 7.26
C LYS A 272 31.32 -24.39 7.12
N ASP A 273 31.10 -25.26 8.10
CA ASP A 273 31.67 -26.61 8.14
C ASP A 273 30.71 -27.71 7.62
N GLY A 274 29.47 -27.34 7.29
CA GLY A 274 28.38 -28.21 6.86
C GLY A 274 27.50 -28.72 8.00
N THR A 275 27.70 -28.23 9.23
CA THR A 275 26.90 -28.54 10.41
C THR A 275 26.08 -27.33 10.82
N ILE A 276 24.83 -27.53 11.20
CA ILE A 276 24.01 -26.44 11.72
C ILE A 276 24.46 -26.11 13.14
N ASP A 277 24.79 -24.84 13.35
CA ASP A 277 25.17 -24.28 14.66
C ASP A 277 23.96 -23.73 15.41
N LYS A 278 22.96 -23.24 14.67
CA LYS A 278 21.86 -22.46 15.24
C LYS A 278 20.57 -22.63 14.47
N ILE A 279 19.46 -22.72 15.21
CA ILE A 279 18.11 -22.85 14.65
C ILE A 279 17.21 -21.79 15.26
N TYR A 280 16.43 -21.13 14.42
CA TYR A 280 15.30 -20.31 14.83
C TYR A 280 14.02 -20.92 14.34
N THR A 281 12.97 -20.86 15.16
CA THR A 281 11.65 -21.38 14.80
C THR A 281 10.58 -20.37 15.15
N GLN A 282 9.61 -20.20 14.26
CA GLN A 282 8.40 -19.42 14.51
C GLN A 282 7.17 -20.27 14.26
N THR A 283 6.19 -20.21 15.16
CA THR A 283 4.92 -20.93 15.03
C THR A 283 3.75 -19.97 15.20
N TYR A 284 2.76 -20.10 14.32
CA TYR A 284 1.61 -19.21 14.24
C TYR A 284 0.31 -20.02 14.31
N SER A 285 -0.70 -19.48 15.00
CA SER A 285 -2.06 -20.03 14.97
C SER A 285 -3.08 -18.94 14.71
N TYR A 286 -4.14 -19.29 13.99
CA TYR A 286 -5.17 -18.35 13.57
C TYR A 286 -6.56 -18.88 13.91
N ASP A 287 -7.53 -17.98 14.04
CA ASP A 287 -8.94 -18.36 14.10
C ASP A 287 -9.50 -18.71 12.71
N VAL A 288 -10.80 -19.01 12.64
CA VAL A 288 -11.46 -19.41 11.39
C VAL A 288 -11.62 -18.27 10.37
N VAL A 289 -11.51 -17.02 10.81
CA VAL A 289 -11.58 -15.83 9.94
C VAL A 289 -10.20 -15.26 9.62
N GLY A 290 -9.12 -15.83 10.17
CA GLY A 290 -7.74 -15.48 9.86
C GLY A 290 -7.05 -14.57 10.87
N HIS A 291 -7.68 -14.22 11.99
CA HIS A 291 -6.99 -13.44 13.03
C HIS A 291 -5.92 -14.29 13.73
N LEU A 292 -4.73 -13.72 13.95
CA LEU A 292 -3.65 -14.39 14.67
C LEU A 292 -4.03 -14.55 16.15
N LEU A 293 -4.06 -15.79 16.65
CA LEU A 293 -4.36 -16.14 18.03
C LEU A 293 -3.10 -16.33 18.87
N SER A 294 -2.03 -16.84 18.27
CA SER A 294 -0.75 -17.00 18.95
C SER A 294 0.43 -16.89 18.00
N TYR A 295 1.53 -16.36 18.53
CA TYR A 295 2.84 -16.40 17.89
C TYR A 295 3.87 -16.86 18.92
N GLN A 296 4.72 -17.82 18.54
CA GLN A 296 5.85 -18.26 19.35
C GLN A 296 7.11 -18.15 18.51
N TYR A 297 8.17 -17.63 19.12
CA TYR A 297 9.52 -17.61 18.57
C TYR A 297 10.46 -18.36 19.50
N THR A 298 11.29 -19.24 18.95
CA THR A 298 12.33 -19.93 19.70
C THR A 298 13.68 -19.82 19.02
N GLN A 299 14.73 -19.85 19.83
CA GLN A 299 16.11 -19.97 19.38
C GLN A 299 16.75 -21.15 20.10
N ASP A 300 17.34 -22.05 19.31
CA ASP A 300 18.23 -23.12 19.72
C ASP A 300 19.64 -22.71 19.25
N ALA A 301 20.47 -22.25 20.17
CA ALA A 301 21.73 -21.58 19.88
C ALA A 301 22.91 -22.54 19.70
N ASP A 302 22.73 -23.82 20.02
CA ASP A 302 23.73 -24.87 19.81
C ASP A 302 23.22 -26.06 18.97
N ALA A 303 22.01 -25.91 18.40
CA ALA A 303 21.32 -26.88 17.55
C ALA A 303 21.17 -28.26 18.21
N ASP A 304 21.05 -28.33 19.54
CA ASP A 304 20.91 -29.59 20.28
C ASP A 304 19.47 -30.15 20.31
N GLY A 305 18.52 -29.37 19.79
CA GLY A 305 17.10 -29.67 19.74
C GLY A 305 16.32 -29.20 20.98
N GLN A 306 16.93 -28.45 21.90
CA GLN A 306 16.28 -27.71 22.96
C GLN A 306 16.37 -26.20 22.69
N SER A 307 15.32 -25.46 22.98
CA SER A 307 15.35 -24.00 22.83
C SER A 307 15.99 -23.36 24.06
N ASP A 308 17.01 -22.53 23.84
CA ASP A 308 17.65 -21.71 24.88
C ASP A 308 16.87 -20.42 25.18
N TYR A 309 15.98 -20.04 24.27
CA TYR A 309 15.23 -18.80 24.34
C TYR A 309 13.86 -18.98 23.72
N VAL A 310 12.83 -18.50 24.40
CA VAL A 310 11.44 -18.60 23.97
C VAL A 310 10.72 -17.28 24.21
N GLU A 311 10.02 -16.79 23.18
CA GLU A 311 9.01 -15.74 23.29
C GLU A 311 7.64 -16.27 22.90
N ASN A 312 6.61 -15.87 23.65
CA ASN A 312 5.23 -16.23 23.37
C ASN A 312 4.37 -14.97 23.37
N TYR A 313 3.47 -14.91 22.39
CA TYR A 313 2.42 -13.92 22.27
C TYR A 313 1.08 -14.64 22.16
N GLN A 314 0.08 -14.16 22.91
CA GLN A 314 -1.30 -14.61 22.84
C GLN A 314 -2.20 -13.40 22.58
N TYR A 315 -3.13 -13.56 21.65
CA TYR A 315 -4.01 -12.48 21.21
C TYR A 315 -5.47 -12.85 21.48
N SER A 316 -6.21 -11.91 22.07
CA SER A 316 -7.64 -12.05 22.33
C SER A 316 -8.42 -10.98 21.58
N TYR A 317 -9.58 -11.35 21.05
CA TYR A 317 -10.43 -10.47 20.26
C TYR A 317 -11.82 -10.39 20.87
N GLU A 318 -12.39 -9.17 20.88
CA GLU A 318 -13.78 -8.92 21.23
C GLU A 318 -14.47 -8.20 20.08
N ASN A 319 -15.60 -8.75 19.61
CA ASN A 319 -16.33 -8.23 18.45
C ASN A 319 -15.45 -8.03 17.20
N GLY A 320 -14.47 -8.93 16.97
CA GLY A 320 -13.56 -8.88 15.83
C GLY A 320 -12.41 -7.86 15.97
N LYS A 321 -12.28 -7.16 17.10
CA LYS A 321 -11.16 -6.23 17.37
C LYS A 321 -10.24 -6.78 18.45
N LEU A 322 -8.93 -6.58 18.28
CA LEU A 322 -7.93 -7.01 19.27
C LEU A 322 -8.19 -6.31 20.60
N SER A 323 -8.51 -7.07 21.66
CA SER A 323 -8.81 -6.54 22.99
C SER A 323 -7.62 -6.67 23.94
N GLN A 324 -6.79 -7.70 23.75
CA GLN A 324 -5.65 -7.98 24.62
C GLN A 324 -4.54 -8.73 23.87
N GLU A 325 -3.30 -8.41 24.25
CA GLU A 325 -2.08 -9.10 23.86
C GLU A 325 -1.30 -9.43 25.14
N ASP A 326 -0.98 -10.71 25.33
CA ASP A 326 -0.17 -11.18 26.44
C ASP A 326 1.17 -11.69 25.91
N TYR A 327 2.25 -11.26 26.54
CA TYR A 327 3.62 -11.62 26.18
C TYR A 327 4.34 -12.29 27.34
N SER A 328 5.13 -13.31 27.02
CA SER A 328 6.14 -13.84 27.93
C SER A 328 7.46 -14.10 27.20
N GLN A 329 8.55 -13.96 27.95
CA GLN A 329 9.91 -14.23 27.51
C GLN A 329 10.61 -15.11 28.53
N ASP A 330 11.25 -16.16 28.06
CA ASP A 330 12.16 -17.04 28.78
C ASP A 330 13.50 -16.95 28.06
N LYS A 331 14.53 -16.40 28.72
CA LYS A 331 15.84 -16.16 28.11
C LYS A 331 16.82 -17.31 28.25
N ASN A 332 16.51 -18.30 29.07
CA ASN A 332 17.41 -19.42 29.37
C ASN A 332 16.80 -20.79 29.08
N GLY A 333 15.58 -20.83 28.54
CA GLY A 333 14.92 -22.05 28.08
C GLY A 333 14.54 -22.99 29.22
N ASP A 334 14.34 -22.47 30.43
CA ASP A 334 14.03 -23.29 31.61
C ASP A 334 12.53 -23.44 31.91
N ASP A 335 11.69 -23.02 30.96
CA ASP A 335 10.22 -22.95 31.02
C ASP A 335 9.69 -21.97 32.09
N ILE A 336 10.53 -21.07 32.59
CA ILE A 336 10.16 -20.00 33.52
C ILE A 336 10.34 -18.67 32.81
N SER A 337 9.28 -17.86 32.77
CA SER A 337 9.37 -16.53 32.20
C SER A 337 10.27 -15.63 33.05
N ASP A 338 11.16 -14.90 32.41
CA ASP A 338 11.97 -13.82 32.99
C ASP A 338 11.27 -12.47 32.91
N LYS A 339 10.37 -12.31 31.95
CA LYS A 339 9.64 -11.07 31.69
C LYS A 339 8.26 -11.39 31.13
N THR A 340 7.27 -10.61 31.55
CA THR A 340 5.93 -10.64 30.97
C THR A 340 5.41 -9.23 30.72
N TYR A 341 4.45 -9.10 29.81
CA TYR A 341 3.57 -7.92 29.80
C TYR A 341 2.18 -8.29 29.34
N THR A 342 1.21 -7.49 29.75
CA THR A 342 -0.15 -7.51 29.22
C THR A 342 -0.45 -6.14 28.62
N LYS A 343 -0.87 -6.13 27.36
CA LYS A 343 -1.35 -4.95 26.66
C LYS A 343 -2.86 -5.08 26.44
N THR A 344 -3.61 -4.06 26.84
CA THR A 344 -5.07 -4.00 26.68
C THR A 344 -5.47 -2.86 25.77
N TYR A 345 -6.53 -3.06 25.01
CA TYR A 345 -7.03 -2.10 24.03
C TYR A 345 -8.48 -1.74 24.34
N SER A 346 -8.84 -0.47 24.19
CA SER A 346 -10.19 0.04 24.38
C SER A 346 -10.61 0.89 23.20
N TYR A 347 -11.83 0.66 22.72
CA TYR A 347 -12.39 1.31 21.54
C TYR A 347 -13.64 2.09 21.90
N ASP A 348 -13.95 3.13 21.13
CA ASP A 348 -15.23 3.82 21.22
C ASP A 348 -16.37 3.06 20.52
N ASN A 349 -17.56 3.65 20.47
CA ASN A 349 -18.74 3.02 19.84
C ASN A 349 -18.64 2.92 18.32
N ASN A 350 -17.80 3.74 17.68
CA ASN A 350 -17.49 3.64 16.25
C ASN A 350 -16.37 2.62 16.01
N GLY A 351 -15.77 2.11 17.08
CA GLY A 351 -14.70 1.13 17.07
C GLY A 351 -13.32 1.73 16.84
N MET A 352 -13.15 3.04 16.99
CA MET A 352 -11.83 3.69 16.94
C MET A 352 -11.08 3.47 18.25
N LEU A 353 -9.77 3.23 18.18
CA LEU A 353 -8.95 2.97 19.36
C LEU A 353 -8.83 4.24 20.21
N ILE A 354 -9.34 4.24 21.44
CA ILE A 354 -9.26 5.40 22.33
C ILE A 354 -8.20 5.25 23.41
N SER A 355 -7.79 4.02 23.72
CA SER A 355 -6.71 3.78 24.68
C SER A 355 -6.03 2.43 24.46
N SER A 356 -4.72 2.38 24.68
CA SER A 356 -4.03 1.13 24.97
C SER A 356 -3.13 1.26 26.19
N ILE A 357 -3.09 0.21 27.01
CA ILE A 357 -2.34 0.19 28.28
C ILE A 357 -1.44 -1.03 28.28
N ILE A 358 -0.14 -0.82 28.49
CA ILE A 358 0.87 -1.89 28.65
C ILE A 358 1.29 -1.93 30.11
N ASN A 359 1.10 -3.07 30.75
CA ASN A 359 1.63 -3.36 32.08
C ASN A 359 2.77 -4.36 31.92
N SER A 360 4.00 -3.95 32.20
CA SER A 360 5.20 -4.81 32.08
C SER A 360 5.68 -5.22 33.46
N ASP A 361 5.97 -6.51 33.59
CA ASP A 361 6.65 -7.11 34.73
C ASP A 361 8.01 -7.62 34.20
N THR A 362 9.08 -6.91 34.59
CA THR A 362 10.42 -7.09 34.00
C THR A 362 11.22 -8.23 34.62
N ASN A 363 10.69 -8.82 35.69
CA ASN A 363 11.32 -9.91 36.43
C ASN A 363 10.37 -11.13 36.63
N ALA A 364 9.14 -11.03 36.09
CA ALA A 364 8.08 -12.02 36.15
C ALA A 364 7.70 -12.46 37.58
N ASP A 365 7.81 -11.57 38.58
CA ASP A 365 7.44 -11.86 39.97
C ASP A 365 5.94 -11.67 40.27
N GLY A 366 5.17 -11.23 39.28
CA GLY A 366 3.75 -10.95 39.33
C GLY A 366 3.39 -9.53 39.76
N ILE A 367 4.37 -8.65 39.93
CA ILE A 367 4.20 -7.22 40.21
C ILE A 367 4.57 -6.42 38.96
N VAL A 368 3.72 -5.47 38.60
CA VAL A 368 3.98 -4.58 37.47
C VAL A 368 5.05 -3.57 37.85
N ASP A 369 6.11 -3.51 37.04
CA ASP A 369 7.22 -2.57 37.21
C ASP A 369 7.06 -1.31 36.35
N ASP A 370 6.42 -1.41 35.18
CA ASP A 370 6.35 -0.32 34.19
C ASP A 370 4.97 -0.28 33.55
N ILE A 371 4.30 0.88 33.62
CA ILE A 371 2.99 1.12 33.02
C ILE A 371 3.13 2.16 31.92
N ARG A 372 2.63 1.84 30.74
CA ARG A 372 2.55 2.76 29.60
C ARG A 372 1.11 2.91 29.17
N ILE A 373 0.68 4.15 28.96
CA ILE A 373 -0.67 4.48 28.54
C ILE A 373 -0.59 5.31 27.28
N TYR A 374 -1.30 4.87 26.26
CA TYR A 374 -1.55 5.60 25.03
C TYR A 374 -3.02 5.98 25.01
N SER A 375 -3.33 7.25 24.71
CA SER A 375 -4.71 7.74 24.62
C SER A 375 -4.92 8.55 23.36
N TYR A 376 -6.10 8.40 22.77
CA TYR A 376 -6.45 8.99 21.49
C TYR A 376 -7.82 9.66 21.58
N SER A 377 -8.03 10.73 20.83
CA SER A 377 -9.35 11.30 20.61
C SER A 377 -9.51 11.74 19.17
N TYR A 378 -10.76 11.78 18.70
CA TYR A 378 -11.10 12.02 17.31
C TYR A 378 -12.26 13.01 17.19
N ASP A 379 -12.36 13.68 16.04
CA ASP A 379 -13.53 14.47 15.68
C ASP A 379 -14.67 13.58 15.15
N GLU A 380 -15.80 14.18 14.76
CA GLU A 380 -16.94 13.44 14.21
C GLU A 380 -16.64 12.78 12.86
N ALA A 381 -15.64 13.30 12.14
CA ALA A 381 -15.11 12.71 10.92
C ALA A 381 -13.97 11.73 11.24
N GLY A 382 -13.72 11.31 12.49
CA GLY A 382 -12.66 10.35 12.79
C GLY A 382 -11.23 10.85 12.55
N ASN A 383 -10.99 12.14 12.34
CA ASN A 383 -9.63 12.68 12.29
C ASN A 383 -9.10 12.80 13.73
N MET A 384 -7.84 12.42 13.96
CA MET A 384 -7.26 12.36 15.31
C MET A 384 -7.02 13.77 15.88
N LEU A 385 -7.77 14.17 16.91
CA LEU A 385 -7.59 15.45 17.56
C LEU A 385 -6.43 15.47 18.55
N THR A 386 -6.22 14.37 19.27
CA THR A 386 -5.16 14.27 20.28
C THR A 386 -4.55 12.88 20.32
N TYR A 387 -3.25 12.83 20.55
CA TYR A 387 -2.52 11.63 20.94
C TYR A 387 -1.67 11.95 22.17
N SER A 388 -1.79 11.15 23.24
CA SER A 388 -0.92 11.29 24.41
C SER A 388 -0.31 9.97 24.80
N TYR A 389 0.95 10.02 25.22
CA TYR A 389 1.66 8.90 25.81
C TYR A 389 2.13 9.28 27.21
N SER A 390 1.91 8.41 28.19
CA SER A 390 2.44 8.56 29.54
C SER A 390 3.09 7.28 30.02
N ARG A 391 4.16 7.41 30.80
CA ARG A 391 4.91 6.29 31.37
C ARG A 391 5.14 6.48 32.86
N ASP A 392 4.89 5.43 33.60
CA ASP A 392 5.24 5.23 35.00
C ASP A 392 6.27 4.08 35.02
N LYS A 393 7.53 4.40 35.33
CA LYS A 393 8.69 3.49 35.18
C LYS A 393 8.89 2.56 36.37
N ASP A 394 8.23 2.82 37.50
CA ASP A 394 8.35 2.02 38.71
C ASP A 394 7.01 1.47 39.21
N GLY A 395 5.92 1.72 38.48
CA GLY A 395 4.59 1.21 38.75
C GLY A 395 3.99 1.80 40.03
N ASP A 396 4.49 2.94 40.51
CA ASP A 396 4.06 3.54 41.77
C ASP A 396 2.73 4.34 41.65
N GLY A 397 2.25 4.52 40.42
CA GLY A 397 1.05 5.26 40.06
C GLY A 397 1.30 6.73 39.69
N SER A 398 2.55 7.20 39.70
CA SER A 398 2.97 8.54 39.29
C SER A 398 3.52 8.51 37.87
N VAL A 399 3.18 9.51 37.07
CA VAL A 399 3.71 9.62 35.71
C VAL A 399 5.11 10.24 35.78
N ASP A 400 6.11 9.54 35.25
CA ASP A 400 7.50 10.00 35.15
C ASP A 400 7.81 10.72 33.83
N TYR A 401 6.97 10.49 32.82
CA TYR A 401 7.18 10.99 31.47
C TYR A 401 5.85 11.11 30.75
N GLN A 402 5.61 12.23 30.08
CA GLN A 402 4.41 12.44 29.29
C GLN A 402 4.69 13.19 28.00
N THR A 403 3.98 12.82 26.94
CA THR A 403 3.91 13.59 25.70
C THR A 403 2.46 13.81 25.27
N LEU A 404 2.23 14.91 24.57
CA LEU A 404 0.94 15.26 24.01
C LEU A 404 1.11 15.83 22.60
N SER A 405 0.39 15.27 21.65
CA SER A 405 0.22 15.80 20.30
C SER A 405 -1.22 16.27 20.11
N THR A 406 -1.41 17.44 19.51
CA THR A 406 -2.73 17.99 19.19
C THR A 406 -2.78 18.43 17.74
N TYR A 407 -3.90 18.16 17.08
CA TYR A 407 -4.05 18.36 15.64
C TYR A 407 -5.29 19.20 15.32
N THR A 408 -5.22 19.92 14.21
CA THR A 408 -6.38 20.57 13.59
C THR A 408 -6.40 20.26 12.10
N TYR A 409 -7.59 20.31 11.50
CA TYR A 409 -7.81 19.87 10.12
C TYR A 409 -8.62 20.90 9.33
N ASP A 410 -8.47 20.89 8.02
CA ASP A 410 -9.37 21.57 7.11
C ASP A 410 -10.66 20.75 6.87
N ALA A 411 -11.54 21.24 6.00
CA ALA A 411 -12.80 20.57 5.70
C ALA A 411 -12.63 19.24 4.95
N ASN A 412 -11.51 19.04 4.28
CA ASN A 412 -11.19 17.84 3.52
C ASN A 412 -10.42 16.81 4.37
N GLY A 413 -10.12 17.12 5.64
CA GLY A 413 -9.36 16.25 6.53
C GLY A 413 -7.84 16.42 6.44
N ASN A 414 -7.32 17.42 5.71
CA ASN A 414 -5.88 17.68 5.70
C ASN A 414 -5.44 18.36 7.00
N THR A 415 -4.33 17.93 7.59
CA THR A 415 -3.82 18.48 8.86
C THR A 415 -3.35 19.92 8.68
N LEU A 416 -3.97 20.89 9.33
CA LEU A 416 -3.54 22.30 9.29
C LEU A 416 -2.45 22.62 10.31
N THR A 417 -2.55 22.05 11.50
CA THR A 417 -1.56 22.27 12.57
C THR A 417 -1.30 20.98 13.33
N CYS A 418 -0.05 20.78 13.74
CA CYS A 418 0.32 19.78 14.75
C CYS A 418 1.15 20.48 15.83
N LYS A 419 0.79 20.31 17.09
CA LYS A 419 1.59 20.74 18.23
C LYS A 419 1.97 19.53 19.05
N TYR A 420 3.25 19.37 19.35
CA TYR A 420 3.79 18.34 20.22
C TYR A 420 4.43 18.96 21.45
N GLU A 421 4.20 18.34 22.59
CA GLU A 421 4.69 18.73 23.90
C GLU A 421 5.35 17.52 24.58
N ASP A 422 6.57 17.67 25.10
CA ASP A 422 7.31 16.66 25.86
C ASP A 422 7.59 17.16 27.27
N ASP A 423 6.99 16.48 28.24
CA ASP A 423 7.20 16.59 29.68
C ASP A 423 8.06 15.40 30.14
N SER A 424 9.37 15.54 29.96
CA SER A 424 10.34 14.48 30.18
C SER A 424 10.55 14.11 31.65
N ASP A 425 10.17 14.98 32.59
CA ASP A 425 10.34 14.80 34.03
C ASP A 425 9.02 14.59 34.79
N GLY A 426 7.89 14.63 34.09
CA GLY A 426 6.56 14.34 34.63
C GLY A 426 6.04 15.42 35.58
N ASP A 427 6.58 16.65 35.51
CA ASP A 427 6.22 17.73 36.43
C ASP A 427 4.90 18.45 36.03
N GLY A 428 4.34 18.10 34.87
CA GLY A 428 3.14 18.67 34.28
C GLY A 428 3.40 19.88 33.38
N LYS A 429 4.66 20.19 33.06
CA LYS A 429 5.05 21.26 32.13
C LYS A 429 5.99 20.72 31.06
N PRO A 430 5.66 20.92 29.79
CA PRO A 430 6.55 20.54 28.71
C PRO A 430 7.86 21.32 28.79
N GLY A 431 8.99 20.60 28.78
CA GLY A 431 10.33 21.18 28.65
C GLY A 431 10.78 21.32 27.19
N TYR A 432 10.00 20.79 26.26
CA TYR A 432 10.26 20.87 24.82
C TYR A 432 8.94 20.88 24.06
N ILE A 433 8.80 21.79 23.10
CA ILE A 433 7.60 21.95 22.30
C ILE A 433 8.02 22.13 20.84
N TYR A 434 7.30 21.48 19.92
CA TYR A 434 7.38 21.84 18.51
C TYR A 434 6.00 22.00 17.88
N PHE A 435 5.99 22.76 16.79
CA PHE A 435 4.78 23.09 16.06
C PHE A 435 5.02 22.94 14.56
N TYR A 436 4.06 22.33 13.89
CA TYR A 436 3.93 22.34 12.45
C TYR A 436 2.68 23.12 12.04
N ASN A 437 2.81 23.88 10.96
CA ASN A 437 1.71 24.54 10.27
C ASN A 437 1.79 24.20 8.78
N TYR A 438 0.65 23.88 8.19
CA TYR A 438 0.54 23.45 6.81
C TYR A 438 -0.48 24.28 6.03
N ILE A 439 -0.23 24.43 4.73
CA ILE A 439 -1.18 25.01 3.77
C ILE A 439 -1.22 24.10 2.56
N TYR A 440 -2.42 23.84 2.05
CA TYR A 440 -2.68 22.97 0.92
C TYR A 440 -3.35 23.72 -0.23
N ASP A 441 -3.26 23.18 -1.44
CA ASP A 441 -4.11 23.58 -2.55
C ASP A 441 -5.49 22.90 -2.50
N GLY A 442 -6.29 23.08 -3.55
CA GLY A 442 -7.64 22.49 -3.63
C GLY A 442 -7.65 20.98 -3.85
N ASP A 443 -6.54 20.42 -4.32
CA ASP A 443 -6.36 19.00 -4.61
C ASP A 443 -5.67 18.27 -3.45
N GLY A 444 -5.42 18.96 -2.32
CA GLY A 444 -4.79 18.38 -1.14
C GLY A 444 -3.25 18.35 -1.19
N ASN A 445 -2.61 18.93 -2.21
CA ASN A 445 -1.15 18.99 -2.25
C ASN A 445 -0.62 20.06 -1.30
N LYS A 446 0.43 19.72 -0.54
CA LYS A 446 1.03 20.64 0.44
C LYS A 446 1.77 21.77 -0.24
N LEU A 447 1.30 23.02 -0.12
CA LEU A 447 1.98 24.20 -0.67
C LEU A 447 3.03 24.78 0.28
N LEU A 448 2.79 24.71 1.59
CA LEU A 448 3.66 25.26 2.62
C LEU A 448 3.71 24.36 3.84
N GLU A 449 4.89 24.29 4.45
CA GLU A 449 5.14 23.69 5.74
C GLU A 449 6.02 24.62 6.56
N GLN A 450 5.64 24.91 7.80
CA GLN A 450 6.46 25.62 8.75
C GLN A 450 6.62 24.78 10.01
N TYR A 451 7.86 24.54 10.40
CA TYR A 451 8.26 23.89 11.65
C TYR A 451 8.91 24.90 12.58
N SER A 452 8.54 24.88 13.85
CA SER A 452 9.18 25.71 14.88
C SER A 452 9.35 24.96 16.19
N THR A 453 10.43 25.22 16.92
CA THR A 453 10.72 24.59 18.22
C THR A 453 10.95 25.61 19.31
N ASP A 454 10.47 25.28 20.50
CA ASP A 454 10.82 25.87 21.79
C ASP A 454 11.52 24.75 22.59
N LYS A 455 12.84 24.87 22.76
CA LYS A 455 13.71 23.81 23.26
C LYS A 455 13.78 23.73 24.78
N ASP A 456 13.32 24.76 25.48
CA ASP A 456 13.33 24.82 26.95
C ASP A 456 11.94 25.06 27.56
N GLY A 457 10.90 25.12 26.72
CA GLY A 457 9.51 25.25 27.13
C GLY A 457 9.19 26.62 27.72
N ASP A 458 9.98 27.66 27.43
CA ASP A 458 9.81 28.99 28.00
C ASP A 458 8.75 29.86 27.29
N GLY A 459 8.28 29.39 26.12
CA GLY A 459 7.28 30.02 25.28
C GLY A 459 7.85 30.88 24.14
N ASP A 460 9.16 31.08 24.07
CA ASP A 460 9.85 31.72 22.96
C ASP A 460 10.35 30.65 21.95
N ILE A 461 10.23 30.93 20.66
CA ILE A 461 10.68 30.01 19.61
C ILE A 461 12.19 30.16 19.42
N ASP A 462 12.93 29.06 19.46
CA ASP A 462 14.38 29.00 19.24
C ASP A 462 14.78 28.78 17.79
N THR A 463 13.98 28.05 17.03
CA THR A 463 14.32 27.63 15.66
C THR A 463 13.08 27.65 14.80
N ILE A 464 13.22 28.14 13.56
CA ILE A 464 12.17 28.12 12.55
C ILE A 464 12.71 27.53 11.26
N LYS A 465 11.93 26.63 10.66
CA LYS A 465 12.15 26.07 9.33
C LYS A 465 10.89 26.26 8.50
N THR A 466 11.03 26.78 7.28
CA THR A 466 9.92 26.96 6.35
C THR A 466 10.24 26.25 5.04
N GLN A 467 9.27 25.51 4.51
CA GLN A 467 9.35 24.80 3.25
C GLN A 467 8.17 25.17 2.36
N SER A 468 8.42 25.34 1.07
CA SER A 468 7.40 25.60 0.06
C SER A 468 7.54 24.64 -1.11
N TYR A 469 6.40 24.25 -1.69
CA TYR A 469 6.34 23.23 -2.73
C TYR A 469 5.56 23.74 -3.94
N THR A 470 5.88 23.20 -5.12
CA THR A 470 5.10 23.41 -6.34
C THR A 470 4.91 22.09 -7.08
N TYR A 471 3.84 22.00 -7.85
CA TYR A 471 3.40 20.78 -8.52
C TYR A 471 3.00 21.07 -9.98
N ASP A 472 3.01 20.05 -10.82
CA ASP A 472 2.41 20.10 -12.15
C ASP A 472 0.90 19.83 -12.10
N GLU A 473 0.24 19.82 -13.27
CA GLU A 473 -1.21 19.57 -13.37
C GLU A 473 -1.63 18.14 -12.97
N ASN A 474 -0.68 17.21 -12.90
CA ASN A 474 -0.91 15.82 -12.51
C ASN A 474 -0.56 15.57 -11.04
N GLY A 475 -0.18 16.60 -10.27
CA GLY A 475 0.21 16.48 -8.86
C GLY A 475 1.66 16.03 -8.64
N ASN A 476 2.49 15.95 -9.68
CA ASN A 476 3.91 15.61 -9.50
C ASN A 476 4.66 16.82 -8.94
N MET A 477 5.44 16.63 -7.88
CA MET A 477 6.19 17.72 -7.24
C MET A 477 7.29 18.23 -8.17
N LEU A 478 7.28 19.52 -8.51
CA LEU A 478 8.31 20.13 -9.37
C LEU A 478 9.46 20.74 -8.56
N THR A 479 9.15 21.34 -7.41
CA THR A 479 10.16 21.99 -6.57
C THR A 479 9.84 21.85 -5.10
N GLN A 480 10.87 21.74 -4.27
CA GLN A 480 10.80 21.96 -2.82
C GLN A 480 11.89 22.95 -2.43
N LYS A 481 11.52 24.02 -1.72
CA LYS A 481 12.48 25.01 -1.21
C LYS A 481 12.37 25.10 0.30
N GLY A 482 13.47 24.91 1.02
CA GLY A 482 13.57 25.08 2.46
C GLY A 482 14.44 26.26 2.87
N ALA A 483 14.10 26.88 3.99
CA ALA A 483 14.88 27.89 4.69
C ALA A 483 14.85 27.63 6.20
N GLU A 484 16.01 27.68 6.86
CA GLU A 484 16.17 27.41 8.29
C GLU A 484 16.83 28.61 8.98
N ASP A 485 16.27 29.04 10.11
CA ASP A 485 16.81 30.04 11.04
C ASP A 485 16.96 29.32 12.39
N ASN A 486 18.19 28.89 12.72
CA ASN A 486 18.46 27.96 13.80
C ASN A 486 18.52 28.62 15.18
N ASP A 487 18.68 29.94 15.22
CA ASP A 487 18.69 30.75 16.44
C ASP A 487 17.55 31.78 16.48
N ASN A 488 16.62 31.68 15.51
CA ASN A 488 15.45 32.54 15.33
C ASN A 488 15.80 34.04 15.40
N ASN A 489 16.97 34.42 14.87
CA ASN A 489 17.45 35.81 14.93
C ASN A 489 16.90 36.68 13.77
N GLY A 490 16.14 36.07 12.85
CA GLY A 490 15.56 36.69 11.66
C GLY A 490 16.47 36.65 10.42
N ILE A 491 17.61 35.98 10.49
CA ILE A 491 18.56 35.74 9.40
C ILE A 491 18.57 34.24 9.11
N VAL A 492 18.33 33.88 7.84
CA VAL A 492 18.34 32.49 7.42
C VAL A 492 19.78 31.95 7.43
N ASP A 493 19.98 30.85 8.15
CA ASP A 493 21.25 30.14 8.24
C ASP A 493 21.44 29.11 7.13
N VAL A 494 20.36 28.49 6.63
CA VAL A 494 20.45 27.45 5.61
C VAL A 494 19.33 27.62 4.61
N ILE A 495 19.66 27.54 3.32
CA ILE A 495 18.69 27.39 2.24
C ILE A 495 18.99 26.09 1.51
N TYR A 496 17.96 25.33 1.19
CA TYR A 496 18.09 24.18 0.32
C TYR A 496 16.97 24.13 -0.71
N PHE A 497 17.25 23.49 -1.85
CA PHE A 497 16.34 23.45 -2.98
C PHE A 497 16.41 22.10 -3.69
N TYR A 498 15.26 21.49 -3.91
CA TYR A 498 15.09 20.33 -4.77
C TYR A 498 14.36 20.71 -6.06
N THR A 499 14.81 20.17 -7.18
CA THR A 499 14.12 20.25 -8.47
C THR A 499 13.91 18.86 -9.04
N TYR A 500 12.69 18.60 -9.50
CA TYR A 500 12.30 17.32 -10.08
C TYR A 500 11.89 17.53 -11.54
N ARG A 501 12.13 16.50 -12.36
CA ARG A 501 11.70 16.48 -13.76
C ARG A 501 11.14 15.12 -14.09
N TYR A 502 10.11 15.10 -14.92
CA TYR A 502 9.37 13.90 -15.29
C TYR A 502 9.24 13.79 -16.80
N ASP A 503 9.06 12.57 -17.29
CA ASP A 503 8.62 12.34 -18.67
C ASP A 503 7.10 12.52 -18.81
N ALA A 504 6.57 12.29 -20.02
CA ALA A 504 5.14 12.42 -20.28
C ALA A 504 4.28 11.33 -19.64
N ALA A 505 4.88 10.23 -19.19
CA ALA A 505 4.22 9.14 -18.47
C ALA A 505 4.31 9.31 -16.94
N GLY A 506 4.98 10.37 -16.46
CA GLY A 506 5.16 10.64 -15.03
C GLY A 506 6.41 9.99 -14.43
N ASN A 507 7.25 9.29 -15.20
CA ASN A 507 8.48 8.72 -14.63
C ASN A 507 9.49 9.83 -14.34
N GLN A 508 10.10 9.81 -13.15
CA GLN A 508 11.06 10.82 -12.73
C GLN A 508 12.36 10.70 -13.53
N LEU A 509 12.70 11.69 -14.35
CA LEU A 509 13.93 11.74 -15.14
C LEU A 509 15.13 12.26 -14.36
N SER A 510 14.90 13.16 -13.40
CA SER A 510 15.99 13.71 -12.59
C SER A 510 15.50 14.31 -11.28
N ARG A 511 16.37 14.28 -10.27
CA ARG A 511 16.19 14.99 -9.01
C ARG A 511 17.50 15.70 -8.65
N ASP A 512 17.47 17.03 -8.63
CA ASP A 512 18.59 17.87 -8.22
C ASP A 512 18.40 18.35 -6.78
N TYR A 513 19.49 18.45 -6.02
CA TYR A 513 19.54 19.10 -4.71
C TYR A 513 20.67 20.11 -4.64
N GLU A 514 20.38 21.28 -4.10
CA GLU A 514 21.37 22.32 -3.85
C GLU A 514 21.21 22.84 -2.42
N LYS A 515 22.33 23.12 -1.74
CA LYS A 515 22.35 23.66 -0.38
C LYS A 515 23.32 24.84 -0.25
N ASP A 516 22.83 25.90 0.36
CA ASP A 516 23.54 27.13 0.73
C ASP A 516 23.56 27.21 2.26
N ASN A 517 24.71 26.87 2.85
CA ASN A 517 25.00 27.05 4.27
C ASN A 517 25.49 28.50 4.48
N GLY A 518 24.72 29.27 5.23
CA GLY A 518 24.92 30.68 5.52
C GLY A 518 23.88 31.58 4.85
N GLY A 519 23.06 31.05 3.94
CA GLY A 519 22.02 31.80 3.25
C GLY A 519 22.56 32.98 2.44
N ASP A 520 23.81 32.88 1.97
CA ASP A 520 24.55 33.99 1.35
C ASP A 520 24.40 34.06 -0.18
N GLY A 521 23.70 33.08 -0.75
CA GLY A 521 23.47 32.89 -2.18
C GLY A 521 24.50 32.00 -2.87
N SER A 522 25.47 31.46 -2.14
CA SER A 522 26.50 30.55 -2.68
C SER A 522 26.15 29.11 -2.34
N ILE A 523 26.01 28.28 -3.37
CA ILE A 523 25.83 26.83 -3.17
C ILE A 523 27.13 26.26 -2.63
N ASN A 524 27.05 25.54 -1.51
CA ASN A 524 28.19 24.83 -0.92
C ASN A 524 28.17 23.35 -1.21
N TYR A 525 27.03 22.83 -1.67
CA TYR A 525 26.82 21.40 -1.80
C TYR A 525 25.72 21.15 -2.83
N LYS A 526 25.97 20.20 -3.74
CA LYS A 526 25.03 19.80 -4.77
C LYS A 526 25.11 18.31 -5.05
N TRP A 527 23.97 17.71 -5.36
CA TRP A 527 23.94 16.43 -6.04
C TRP A 527 22.81 16.36 -7.05
N THR A 528 22.94 15.44 -7.99
CA THR A 528 21.95 15.15 -9.01
C THR A 528 21.77 13.65 -9.11
N TYR A 529 20.51 13.21 -9.12
CA TYR A 529 20.12 11.90 -9.65
C TYR A 529 19.56 12.06 -11.06
N THR A 530 19.90 11.13 -11.95
CA THR A 530 19.35 11.01 -13.31
C THR A 530 18.90 9.57 -13.54
N TYR A 531 17.73 9.42 -14.14
CA TYR A 531 17.12 8.11 -14.39
C TYR A 531 16.80 7.95 -15.87
N SER A 532 16.86 6.71 -16.33
CA SER A 532 16.38 6.34 -17.67
C SER A 532 15.50 5.10 -17.59
N TYR A 533 14.61 4.95 -18.57
CA TYR A 533 13.59 3.90 -18.59
C TYR A 533 13.46 3.29 -19.98
N ASP A 534 13.00 2.04 -20.03
CA ASP A 534 12.56 1.41 -21.27
C ASP A 534 11.12 1.86 -21.64
N ASN A 535 10.60 1.33 -22.75
CA ASN A 535 9.24 1.70 -23.21
C ASN A 535 8.12 1.13 -22.31
N ASN A 536 8.43 0.19 -21.42
CA ASN A 536 7.49 -0.41 -20.48
C ASN A 536 7.57 0.27 -19.10
N GLY A 537 8.40 1.30 -18.93
CA GLY A 537 8.59 2.00 -17.66
C GLY A 537 9.58 1.32 -16.71
N ASN A 538 10.29 0.26 -17.13
CA ASN A 538 11.32 -0.34 -16.29
C ASN A 538 12.56 0.55 -16.27
N GLN A 539 13.10 0.83 -15.09
CA GLN A 539 14.26 1.70 -14.92
C GLN A 539 15.53 1.04 -15.45
N LEU A 540 16.17 1.64 -16.45
CA LEU A 540 17.41 1.13 -17.04
C LEU A 540 18.65 1.65 -16.32
N THR A 541 18.65 2.89 -15.84
CA THR A 541 19.77 3.47 -15.09
C THR A 541 19.32 4.32 -13.91
N ASP A 542 20.11 4.30 -12.83
CA ASP A 542 20.12 5.25 -11.71
C ASP A 542 21.53 5.86 -11.62
N GLU A 543 21.68 7.13 -11.99
CA GLU A 543 22.97 7.81 -11.98
C GLU A 543 22.98 8.89 -10.90
N TYR A 544 23.96 8.81 -10.00
CA TYR A 544 24.21 9.81 -8.97
C TYR A 544 25.52 10.54 -9.20
N ALA A 545 25.49 11.85 -9.10
CA ALA A 545 26.69 12.70 -9.14
C ALA A 545 26.66 13.71 -8.00
N ARG A 546 27.80 13.91 -7.34
CA ARG A 546 27.92 14.79 -6.16
C ARG A 546 29.08 15.78 -6.28
N ASP A 547 28.80 17.01 -5.88
CA ASP A 547 29.74 18.13 -5.73
C ASP A 547 29.67 18.59 -4.27
N ASP A 548 30.69 18.24 -3.49
CA ASP A 548 30.78 18.47 -2.05
C ASP A 548 31.10 19.91 -1.67
N ASN A 549 31.51 20.75 -2.64
CA ASN A 549 31.98 22.10 -2.37
C ASN A 549 31.25 23.20 -3.18
N GLY A 550 30.37 22.80 -4.09
CA GLY A 550 29.58 23.68 -4.95
C GLY A 550 30.39 24.39 -6.04
N ASP A 551 31.59 23.91 -6.39
CA ASP A 551 32.46 24.54 -7.38
C ASP A 551 32.11 24.16 -8.83
N GLY A 552 31.16 23.25 -9.02
CA GLY A 552 30.70 22.74 -10.30
C GLY A 552 31.52 21.57 -10.85
N VAL A 553 32.48 21.04 -10.11
CA VAL A 553 33.21 19.81 -10.40
C VAL A 553 32.64 18.69 -9.56
N ILE A 554 32.28 17.58 -10.19
CA ILE A 554 31.81 16.38 -9.50
C ILE A 554 32.99 15.71 -8.80
N ASP A 555 32.86 15.48 -7.50
CA ASP A 555 33.86 14.79 -6.68
C ASP A 555 33.79 13.28 -6.90
N TYR A 556 32.58 12.71 -6.88
CA TYR A 556 32.35 11.30 -7.19
C TYR A 556 30.98 11.07 -7.81
N SER A 557 30.85 9.94 -8.49
CA SER A 557 29.60 9.47 -9.06
C SER A 557 29.43 7.95 -8.90
N TYR A 558 28.20 7.50 -9.03
CA TYR A 558 27.92 6.08 -9.23
C TYR A 558 26.77 5.89 -10.21
N VAL A 559 26.72 4.72 -10.81
CA VAL A 559 25.61 4.30 -11.67
C VAL A 559 25.17 2.90 -11.30
N TYR A 560 23.85 2.72 -11.17
CA TYR A 560 23.23 1.40 -11.27
C TYR A 560 22.70 1.22 -12.70
N THR A 561 23.03 0.09 -13.32
CA THR A 561 22.46 -0.33 -14.61
C THR A 561 21.66 -1.60 -14.44
N TYR A 562 20.44 -1.61 -14.95
CA TYR A 562 19.50 -2.71 -14.80
C TYR A 562 19.21 -3.37 -16.15
N THR A 563 18.97 -4.68 -16.12
CA THR A 563 18.44 -5.41 -17.29
C THR A 563 17.23 -6.23 -16.88
N TYR A 564 16.35 -6.50 -17.84
CA TYR A 564 15.06 -7.17 -17.62
C TYR A 564 14.83 -8.25 -18.67
N ASP A 565 14.01 -9.23 -18.32
CA ASP A 565 13.45 -10.18 -19.28
C ASP A 565 12.25 -9.58 -20.04
N ASP A 566 11.68 -10.36 -20.97
CA ASP A 566 10.51 -9.92 -21.76
C ASP A 566 9.24 -9.72 -20.90
N ASN A 567 9.22 -10.22 -19.66
CA ASN A 567 8.12 -10.09 -18.70
C ASN A 567 8.34 -8.91 -17.72
N GLY A 568 9.42 -8.14 -17.87
CA GLY A 568 9.76 -7.03 -16.98
C GLY A 568 10.35 -7.46 -15.64
N ASN A 569 10.77 -8.72 -15.48
CA ASN A 569 11.48 -9.17 -14.30
C ASN A 569 12.96 -8.81 -14.40
N GLN A 570 13.53 -8.21 -13.36
CA GLN A 570 14.92 -7.73 -13.37
C GLN A 570 15.90 -8.91 -13.41
N LEU A 571 16.72 -9.00 -14.46
CA LEU A 571 17.74 -10.04 -14.62
C LEU A 571 19.08 -9.67 -14.00
N SER A 572 19.44 -8.38 -13.98
CA SER A 572 20.69 -7.93 -13.38
C SER A 572 20.63 -6.51 -12.84
N GLN A 573 21.48 -6.22 -11.87
CA GLN A 573 21.86 -4.89 -11.42
C GLN A 573 23.38 -4.81 -11.35
N LEU A 574 23.97 -3.90 -12.11
CA LEU A 574 25.39 -3.57 -12.04
C LEU A 574 25.54 -2.22 -11.35
N TYR A 575 26.26 -2.19 -10.23
CA TYR A 575 26.70 -0.96 -9.58
C TYR A 575 28.13 -0.66 -10.02
N SER A 576 28.38 0.57 -10.48
CA SER A 576 29.71 1.07 -10.81
C SER A 576 29.96 2.39 -10.07
N PHE A 577 31.05 2.48 -9.32
CA PHE A 577 31.43 3.65 -8.53
C PHE A 577 32.71 4.28 -9.09
N ASP A 578 32.68 5.59 -9.31
CA ASP A 578 33.81 6.40 -9.77
C ASP A 578 34.08 7.49 -8.71
N ASN A 579 35.16 7.32 -7.95
CA ASN A 579 35.51 8.17 -6.80
C ASN A 579 36.24 9.46 -7.20
N ASN A 580 36.63 9.59 -8.46
CA ASN A 580 37.41 10.73 -8.95
C ASN A 580 36.76 11.41 -10.17
N ASN A 581 35.64 10.86 -10.62
CA ASN A 581 34.84 11.26 -11.76
C ASN A 581 35.67 11.41 -13.06
N ASP A 582 36.65 10.52 -13.28
CA ASP A 582 37.48 10.46 -14.50
C ASP A 582 36.83 9.68 -15.65
N GLY A 583 35.67 9.07 -15.39
CA GLY A 583 34.87 8.31 -16.33
C GLY A 583 35.21 6.82 -16.38
N ALA A 584 36.10 6.33 -15.53
CA ALA A 584 36.35 4.91 -15.31
C ALA A 584 35.92 4.50 -13.89
N ALA A 585 35.15 3.41 -13.80
CA ALA A 585 34.77 2.88 -12.49
C ALA A 585 36.00 2.40 -11.71
N ASP A 586 36.11 2.83 -10.45
CA ASP A 586 37.10 2.36 -9.49
C ASP A 586 36.69 1.02 -8.88
N SER A 587 35.38 0.75 -8.78
CA SER A 587 34.83 -0.52 -8.31
C SER A 587 33.49 -0.82 -8.95
N GLU A 588 33.21 -2.11 -9.14
CA GLU A 588 31.94 -2.60 -9.66
C GLU A 588 31.45 -3.79 -8.84
N SER A 589 30.13 -3.93 -8.74
CA SER A 589 29.48 -5.12 -8.19
C SER A 589 28.27 -5.51 -9.02
N LEU A 590 28.13 -6.79 -9.35
CA LEU A 590 27.08 -7.33 -10.18
C LEU A 590 26.17 -8.26 -9.36
N TYR A 591 24.89 -7.97 -9.39
CA TYR A 591 23.83 -8.84 -8.88
C TYR A 591 23.02 -9.39 -10.05
N THR A 592 22.77 -10.70 -10.08
CA THR A 592 21.98 -11.35 -11.15
C THR A 592 20.89 -12.23 -10.59
N MET A 593 19.80 -12.38 -11.33
CA MET A 593 18.61 -13.14 -10.93
C MET A 593 18.11 -14.04 -12.06
N GLN A 594 17.43 -15.13 -11.69
CA GLN A 594 16.81 -16.08 -12.61
C GLN A 594 15.36 -16.36 -12.18
N TYR A 595 14.48 -16.59 -13.16
CA TYR A 595 13.03 -16.71 -12.95
C TYR A 595 12.47 -17.95 -13.66
N ASP A 596 12.95 -19.14 -13.29
CA ASP A 596 12.61 -20.39 -13.99
C ASP A 596 11.28 -21.00 -13.55
N ASN A 597 10.66 -20.51 -12.47
CA ASN A 597 9.38 -21.01 -11.98
C ASN A 597 8.22 -20.15 -12.49
N VAL A 598 7.23 -20.77 -13.14
CA VAL A 598 6.07 -20.08 -13.72
C VAL A 598 4.79 -20.52 -13.03
N ILE A 599 4.02 -19.57 -12.53
CA ILE A 599 2.66 -19.78 -12.03
C ILE A 599 1.68 -19.31 -13.10
N GLU A 600 0.80 -20.19 -13.56
CA GLU A 600 -0.16 -19.87 -14.63
C GLU A 600 -1.20 -18.81 -14.21
N ASN A 601 -1.62 -18.82 -12.95
CA ASN A 601 -2.47 -17.78 -12.36
C ASN A 601 -1.70 -17.04 -11.26
N GLY A 602 -0.77 -16.19 -11.69
CA GLY A 602 0.20 -15.52 -10.83
C GLY A 602 -0.23 -14.15 -10.31
N LEU A 603 -1.48 -13.73 -10.55
CA LEU A 603 -1.96 -12.41 -10.16
C LEU A 603 -1.84 -12.16 -8.65
N SER A 604 -2.25 -13.11 -7.81
CA SER A 604 -2.09 -13.01 -6.35
C SER A 604 -0.63 -12.77 -6.00
N TYR A 605 0.28 -13.59 -6.52
CA TYR A 605 1.71 -13.46 -6.25
C TYR A 605 2.26 -12.07 -6.60
N LEU A 606 1.88 -11.50 -7.75
CA LEU A 606 2.35 -10.17 -8.17
C LEU A 606 1.82 -9.05 -7.26
N LEU A 607 0.55 -9.14 -6.86
CA LEU A 607 -0.08 -8.17 -5.95
C LEU A 607 0.46 -8.29 -4.52
N ASP A 608 0.59 -9.52 -4.01
CA ASP A 608 1.14 -9.79 -2.68
C ASP A 608 2.57 -9.26 -2.57
N ARG A 609 3.39 -9.45 -3.63
CA ARG A 609 4.74 -8.88 -3.73
C ARG A 609 4.72 -7.35 -3.68
N PHE A 610 3.83 -6.72 -4.43
CA PHE A 610 3.69 -5.26 -4.46
C PHE A 610 3.31 -4.69 -3.09
N PHE A 611 2.25 -5.20 -2.45
CA PHE A 611 1.80 -4.69 -1.16
C PHE A 611 2.80 -4.99 -0.03
N SER A 612 3.49 -6.13 -0.08
CA SER A 612 4.55 -6.44 0.90
C SER A 612 5.72 -5.45 0.78
N GLN A 613 6.16 -5.15 -0.44
CA GLN A 613 7.23 -4.17 -0.67
C GLN A 613 6.80 -2.77 -0.21
N TYR A 614 5.57 -2.36 -0.52
CA TYR A 614 5.04 -1.06 -0.09
C TYR A 614 5.03 -0.92 1.43
N TYR A 615 4.62 -1.98 2.14
CA TYR A 615 4.60 -1.99 3.61
C TYR A 615 6.00 -1.88 4.24
N GLU A 616 7.04 -2.43 3.61
CA GLU A 616 8.42 -2.28 4.08
C GLU A 616 9.00 -0.86 3.85
N GLU A 617 8.46 -0.13 2.88
CA GLU A 617 8.87 1.26 2.58
C GLU A 617 8.19 2.32 3.47
N LEU A 618 7.06 1.98 4.11
CA LEU A 618 6.33 2.81 5.10
C LEU A 618 6.97 2.77 6.49
#